data_AF-A0A1V5L530-F1
#
_entry.id   AF-A0A1V5L530-F1
#
_cell.length_a   1.000
_cell.length_b   1.000
_cell.length_c   1.000
_cell.angle_alpha   90.00
_cell.angle_beta   90.00
_cell.angle_gamma   90.00
#
_symmetry.space_group_name_H-M   'P 1'
#
loop_
_entity.id
_entity.type
_entity.pdbx_description
1 polymer ?
#
loop_
_entity_poly.entity_id
_entity_poly.type
_entity_poly.pdbx_seq_one_letter_code
_entity_poly.pdbx_strand_id
1 'polypeptide(L)' 'MTVEKQEKIEVPAGKFDCLLLVPGKRPGSTEELKGEMWIWLSMDDRCLPVRIKSRAPLGSVRMELDKVKIEN' A
#
# COMPACT_ATOMS: atom_id res chain seq x y z
N MET A 1 -8.07 8.72 -6.46
CA MET A 1 -7.46 7.72 -5.56
C MET A 1 -8.57 7.25 -4.64
N THR A 2 -8.88 5.97 -4.63
CA THR A 2 -9.98 5.44 -3.83
C THR A 2 -9.40 4.68 -2.65
N VAL A 3 -9.95 4.91 -1.46
CA VAL A 3 -9.67 4.07 -0.28
C VAL A 3 -10.50 2.80 -0.44
N GLU A 4 -9.85 1.66 -0.57
CA GLU A 4 -10.51 0.40 -0.85
C GLU A 4 -10.88 -0.35 0.44
N LYS A 5 -10.02 -0.25 1.46
CA LYS A 5 -10.16 -1.01 2.71
C LYS A 5 -9.36 -0.36 3.83
N GLN A 6 -9.81 -0.55 5.07
CA GLN A 6 -9.01 -0.34 6.27
C GLN A 6 -8.63 -1.69 6.86
N GLU A 7 -7.35 -1.91 7.16
CA GLU A 7 -6.90 -3.15 7.79
C GLU A 7 -5.60 -3.00 8.57
N LYS A 8 -5.42 -3.87 9.57
CA LYS A 8 -4.19 -3.93 10.36
C LYS A 8 -3.12 -4.72 9.62
N ILE A 9 -1.96 -4.11 9.43
CA ILE A 9 -0.82 -4.68 8.71
C ILE A 9 0.35 -4.88 9.67
N GLU A 10 0.89 -6.08 9.68
CA GLU A 10 2.12 -6.45 10.40
C GLU A 10 3.28 -6.56 9.41
N VAL A 11 4.37 -5.88 9.72
CA VAL A 11 5.65 -5.80 8.98
C VAL A 11 6.81 -5.76 10.01
N PRO A 12 8.08 -5.87 9.59
CA PRO A 12 9.20 -5.86 10.56
C PRO A 12 9.26 -4.59 11.42
N ALA A 13 8.80 -3.43 10.90
CA ALA A 13 8.72 -2.18 11.67
C ALA A 13 7.61 -2.15 12.72
N GLY A 14 6.72 -3.15 12.79
CA GLY A 14 5.64 -3.25 13.76
C GLY A 14 4.25 -3.46 13.14
N LYS A 15 3.22 -3.10 13.90
CA LYS A 15 1.80 -3.22 13.52
C LYS A 15 1.20 -1.85 13.30
N PHE A 16 0.52 -1.67 12.17
CA PHE A 16 -0.06 -0.39 11.77
C PHE A 16 -1.52 -0.59 11.36
N ASP A 17 -2.39 0.35 11.74
CA ASP A 17 -3.70 0.50 11.11
C ASP A 17 -3.51 1.23 9.79
N CYS A 18 -3.93 0.61 8.68
CA CYS A 18 -3.61 1.07 7.34
C CYS A 18 -4.84 1.28 6.45
N LEU A 19 -4.73 2.24 5.54
CA LEU A 19 -5.60 2.39 4.37
C LEU A 19 -4.97 1.71 3.16
N LEU A 20 -5.73 0.82 2.52
CA LEU A 20 -5.36 0.25 1.24
C LEU A 20 -5.80 1.18 0.10
N LEU A 21 -4.83 1.54 -0.73
CA LEU A 21 -4.99 2.36 -1.91
C LEU A 21 -4.61 1.54 -3.16
N VAL A 22 -5.45 1.63 -4.19
CA VAL A 22 -5.21 1.01 -5.50
C VAL A 22 -5.14 2.13 -6.55
N PRO A 23 -3.96 2.41 -7.12
CA PRO A 23 -3.82 3.37 -8.20
C PRO A 23 -4.63 2.97 -9.42
N GLY A 24 -5.17 3.94 -10.15
CA GLY A 24 -5.74 3.69 -11.48
C GLY A 24 -7.20 3.24 -11.55
N LYS A 25 -7.88 2.98 -10.44
CA LYS A 25 -9.35 2.92 -10.45
C LYS A 25 -9.92 4.32 -10.70
N ARG A 26 -10.29 4.63 -11.94
CA ARG A 26 -11.11 5.80 -12.29
C ARG A 26 -12.58 5.36 -12.39
N PRO A 27 -13.53 6.13 -11.84
CA PRO A 27 -14.94 5.85 -12.06
C PRO A 27 -15.26 5.90 -13.57
N GLY A 28 -15.79 4.81 -14.14
CA GLY A 28 -16.27 4.79 -15.53
C GLY A 28 -15.28 4.34 -16.61
N SER A 29 -14.03 3.98 -16.28
CA SER A 29 -13.09 3.41 -17.25
C SER A 29 -13.09 1.87 -17.21
N THR A 30 -13.34 1.21 -18.35
CA THR A 30 -13.21 -0.26 -18.51
C THR A 30 -11.75 -0.70 -18.69
N GLU A 31 -10.83 0.24 -18.83
CA GLU A 31 -9.40 -0.04 -18.89
C GLU A 31 -8.88 -0.32 -17.48
N GLU A 32 -8.70 -1.61 -17.15
CA GLU A 32 -7.87 -2.04 -16.04
C GLU A 32 -6.45 -1.53 -16.29
N LEU A 33 -6.07 -0.43 -15.62
CA LEU A 33 -4.70 0.05 -15.67
C LEU A 33 -3.77 -1.12 -15.28
N LYS A 34 -2.95 -1.53 -16.25
CA LYS A 34 -2.02 -2.67 -16.19
C LYS A 34 -0.92 -2.42 -15.17
N GLY A 35 -1.30 -2.53 -13.91
CA GLY A 35 -0.45 -2.32 -12.76
C GLY A 35 -1.31 -2.59 -11.54
N GLU A 36 -1.59 -3.87 -11.27
CA GLU A 36 -2.21 -4.29 -10.02
C GLU A 36 -1.22 -3.98 -8.89
N MET A 37 -1.24 -2.74 -8.42
CA MET A 37 -0.46 -2.23 -7.31
C MET A 37 -1.39 -1.92 -6.14
N TRP A 38 -0.96 -2.32 -4.96
CA TRP A 38 -1.65 -2.10 -3.70
C TRP A 38 -0.67 -1.43 -2.75
N ILE A 39 -1.08 -0.28 -2.21
CA ILE A 39 -0.28 0.51 -1.29
C ILE A 39 -1.05 0.60 0.02
N TRP A 40 -0.44 0.14 1.11
CA TRP A 40 -0.96 0.31 2.46
C TRP A 40 -0.26 1.49 3.11
N LEU A 41 -1.00 2.57 3.36
CA LEU A 41 -0.51 3.72 4.11
C LEU A 41 -0.96 3.65 5.56
N SER A 42 -0.10 4.00 6.52
CA SER A 42 -0.50 4.15 7.92
C SER A 42 -1.56 5.24 8.06
N MET A 43 -2.43 5.09 9.06
CA MET A 43 -3.46 6.07 9.41
C MET A 43 -2.99 7.11 10.44
N ASP A 44 -1.73 7.07 10.87
CA ASP A 44 -1.15 8.12 11.70
C ASP A 44 -0.79 9.36 10.86
N ASP A 45 -0.46 10.48 11.53
CA ASP A 45 -0.18 11.76 10.87
C ASP A 45 0.97 11.71 9.85
N ARG A 46 1.75 10.64 9.85
CA ARG A 46 2.91 10.45 8.97
C ARG A 46 2.54 9.79 7.65
N CYS A 47 1.37 9.14 7.55
CA CYS A 47 0.88 8.49 6.33
C CYS A 47 1.94 7.60 5.63
N LEU A 48 2.71 6.84 6.40
CA LEU A 48 3.87 6.07 5.93
C LEU A 48 3.44 4.92 4.99
N PRO A 49 4.19 4.63 3.92
CA PRO A 49 3.99 3.41 3.14
C PRO A 49 4.46 2.18 3.93
N VAL A 50 3.51 1.51 4.59
CA VAL A 50 3.77 0.33 5.43
C VAL A 50 4.04 -0.90 4.58
N ARG A 51 3.30 -1.07 3.49
CA ARG A 51 3.47 -2.18 2.53
C ARG A 51 3.12 -1.73 1.12
N ILE A 52 3.87 -2.22 0.14
CA ILE A 52 3.52 -2.11 -1.28
C ILE A 52 3.56 -3.51 -1.88
N LYS A 53 2.53 -3.88 -2.63
CA LYS A 53 2.51 -5.08 -3.46
C LYS A 53 2.25 -4.68 -4.90
N SER A 54 3.00 -5.25 -5.83
CA SER A 54 2.76 -5.06 -7.26
C SER A 54 2.76 -6.41 -7.98
N ARG A 55 1.82 -6.65 -8.89
CA ARG A 55 1.87 -7.82 -9.78
C ARG A 55 2.92 -7.61 -10.86
N ALA A 56 3.74 -8.63 -11.06
CA ALA A 56 4.68 -8.74 -12.16
C ALA A 56 4.27 -9.91 -13.07
N PRO A 57 4.74 -9.99 -14.33
CA PRO A 57 4.39 -11.11 -15.23
C PRO A 57 4.69 -12.50 -14.66
N LEU A 58 5.73 -12.63 -13.82
CA LEU A 58 6.18 -13.88 -13.23
C LEU A 58 5.80 -14.04 -11.75
N GLY A 59 4.92 -13.19 -11.21
CA GLY A 59 4.49 -13.28 -9.80
C GLY A 59 4.13 -11.94 -9.19
N SER A 60 4.67 -11.64 -8.01
CA SER A 60 4.46 -10.34 -7.36
C SER A 60 5.68 -9.91 -6.56
N VAL A 61 5.93 -8.61 -6.56
CA VAL A 61 6.89 -7.97 -5.65
C VAL A 61 6.14 -7.48 -4.42
N ARG A 62 6.69 -7.74 -3.24
CA ARG A 62 6.19 -7.24 -1.96
C ARG A 62 7.31 -6.48 -1.26
N MET A 63 7.04 -5.24 -0.87
CA MET A 63 7.91 -4.39 -0.10
C MET A 63 7.24 -4.10 1.24
N GLU A 64 7.99 -4.17 2.33
CA GLU A 64 7.51 -3.97 3.69
C GLU A 64 8.41 -3.00 4.42
N LEU A 65 7.81 -2.15 5.25
CA LEU A 65 8.55 -1.22 6.09
C LEU A 65 9.38 -2.00 7.12
N ASP A 66 10.71 -1.95 6.97
CA ASP A 66 11.63 -2.68 7.84
C ASP A 66 11.83 -1.98 9.18
N LYS A 67 12.19 -0.69 9.15
CA LYS A 67 12.40 0.14 10.34
C LYS A 67 12.04 1.59 10.06
N VAL A 68 11.56 2.29 11.09
CA VAL A 68 11.41 3.74 11.08
C VAL A 68 12.56 4.33 11.90
N LYS A 69 13.47 5.07 11.25
CA LYS A 69 14.50 5.86 11.94
C LYS A 69 14.06 7.32 11.89
N ILE A 70 13.86 7.92 13.06
CA ILE A 70 13.62 9.36 13.19
C ILE A 70 14.94 9.92 13.72
N GLU A 71 15.65 10.68 12.89
CA GLU A 71 16.79 11.47 13.35
C GLU A 71 16.21 12.75 13.97
N ASN A 72 16.56 13.01 15.24
CA ASN A 72 16.24 14.24 15.95
C ASN A 72 17.32 15.30 15.69
#